data_AF-A0A327V363-F1
#
_entry.id   AF-A0A327V363-F1
#
_cell.length_a   1.000
_cell.length_b   1.000
_cell.length_c   1.000
_cell.angle_alpha   90.00
_cell.angle_beta   90.00
_cell.angle_gamma   90.00
#
_symmetry.space_group_name_H-M   'P 1'
#
loop_
_entity.id
_entity.type
_entity.pdbx_description
1 polymer ?
#
loop_
_entity_poly.entity_id
_entity_poly.type
_entity_poly.pdbx_seq_one_letter_code
_entity_poly.pdbx_strand_id
1 'polypeptide(L)'
;MSEREGPGTDLTWLLTHGAGMAWQYAMAVQTAITDTEAAYREGDYPTCLESCAVALRAIAYCHQVGTGYVGQPGHVEHHLHLALDDFPASRALRELPLPPGASREEAEKAMAVVREHDELLRAELPLTVPLIRTANGYFPTVRIAGALEELRADHGLGPVNWDQWGI
;
A
#
# COMPACT_ATOMS: atom_id res chain seq x y z
N MET A 1 -37.55 8.43 6.82
CA MET A 1 -36.54 8.87 5.85
C MET A 1 -35.41 7.86 5.91
N SER A 2 -35.35 6.96 4.94
CA SER A 2 -34.34 5.91 4.86
C SER A 2 -33.14 6.49 4.14
N GLU A 3 -32.03 6.68 4.85
CA GLU A 3 -30.74 6.91 4.23
C GLU A 3 -30.35 5.67 3.45
N ARG A 4 -29.95 5.86 2.19
CA ARG A 4 -29.39 4.81 1.36
C ARG A 4 -27.96 4.59 1.81
N GLU A 5 -27.72 3.59 2.65
CA GLU A 5 -26.39 3.02 2.81
C GLU A 5 -25.92 2.49 1.46
N GLY A 6 -24.85 3.07 0.92
CA GLY A 6 -24.17 2.50 -0.24
C GLY A 6 -23.63 1.12 0.11
N PRO A 7 -23.59 0.17 -0.84
CA PRO A 7 -23.09 -1.18 -0.54
C PRO A 7 -21.59 -1.11 -0.20
N GLY A 8 -21.21 -1.59 1.00
CA GLY A 8 -19.90 -2.22 1.20
C GLY A 8 -18.86 -1.54 2.09
N THR A 9 -19.17 -0.44 2.78
CA THR A 9 -18.21 0.23 3.70
C THR A 9 -18.87 0.58 5.03
N ASP A 10 -19.30 -0.43 5.77
CA ASP A 10 -19.79 -0.26 7.15
C ASP A 10 -18.63 -0.32 8.16
N LEU A 11 -18.95 -0.12 9.44
CA LEU A 11 -17.96 -0.20 10.53
C LEU A 11 -17.27 -1.58 10.58
N THR A 12 -17.97 -2.65 10.23
CA THR A 12 -17.39 -3.99 10.19
C THR A 12 -16.35 -4.10 9.08
N TRP A 13 -16.62 -3.58 7.88
CA TRP A 13 -15.63 -3.52 6.80
C TRP A 13 -14.42 -2.68 7.19
N LEU A 14 -14.64 -1.51 7.81
CA LEU A 14 -13.57 -0.62 8.27
C LEU A 14 -12.63 -1.34 9.24
N LEU A 15 -13.20 -2.01 10.25
CA LEU A 15 -12.44 -2.69 11.28
C LEU A 15 -11.70 -3.93 10.74
N THR A 16 -12.17 -4.55 9.66
CA THR A 16 -11.59 -5.79 9.11
C THR A 16 -10.62 -5.52 7.96
N HIS A 17 -11.10 -4.92 6.88
CA HIS A 17 -10.34 -4.71 5.63
C HIS A 17 -9.69 -3.34 5.60
N GLY A 18 -10.43 -2.30 6.00
CA GLY A 18 -9.95 -0.92 5.99
C GLY A 18 -8.71 -0.70 6.86
N ALA A 19 -8.70 -1.28 8.06
CA ALA A 19 -7.55 -1.26 8.96
C ALA A 19 -6.31 -1.93 8.34
N GLY A 20 -6.50 -3.08 7.68
CA GLY A 20 -5.42 -3.78 6.99
C GLY A 20 -4.87 -3.00 5.80
N MET A 21 -5.75 -2.44 4.98
CA MET A 21 -5.39 -1.59 3.85
C MET A 21 -4.59 -0.36 4.32
N ALA A 22 -5.04 0.33 5.37
CA ALA A 22 -4.35 1.48 5.94
C ALA A 22 -2.97 1.11 6.49
N TRP A 23 -2.83 -0.06 7.11
CA TRP A 23 -1.55 -0.55 7.62
C TRP A 23 -0.57 -0.94 6.51
N GLN A 24 -1.04 -1.56 5.43
CA GLN A 24 -0.20 -1.87 4.28
C GLN A 24 0.27 -0.62 3.57
N TYR A 25 -0.63 0.35 3.41
CA TYR A 25 -0.28 1.65 2.86
C TYR A 25 0.84 2.30 3.68
N ALA A 26 0.63 2.32 4.99
CA ALA A 26 1.56 2.82 5.97
C ALA A 26 2.96 2.19 5.87
N MET A 27 3.03 0.86 5.95
CA MET A 27 4.28 0.16 6.17
C MET A 27 5.01 -0.18 4.88
N ALA A 28 4.29 -0.50 3.81
CA ALA A 28 4.87 -0.95 2.55
C ALA A 28 4.90 0.16 1.48
N VAL A 29 3.79 0.88 1.27
CA VAL A 29 3.70 1.89 0.19
C VAL A 29 4.56 3.12 0.52
N GLN A 30 4.37 3.73 1.71
CA GLN A 30 5.16 4.91 2.08
C GLN A 30 6.67 4.62 2.16
N THR A 31 7.06 3.43 2.62
CA THR A 31 8.46 3.00 2.67
C THR A 31 9.06 2.90 1.27
N ALA A 32 8.38 2.20 0.36
CA ALA A 32 8.85 2.05 -1.01
C ALA A 32 8.94 3.39 -1.77
N ILE A 33 7.99 4.31 -1.54
CA ILE A 33 8.06 5.68 -2.10
C ILE A 33 9.27 6.42 -1.55
N THR A 34 9.54 6.31 -0.24
CA THR A 34 10.71 6.94 0.39
C THR A 34 12.02 6.42 -0.23
N ASP A 35 12.13 5.11 -0.41
CA ASP A 35 13.32 4.46 -0.99
C ASP A 35 13.49 4.86 -2.46
N THR A 36 12.38 4.95 -3.21
CA THR A 36 12.36 5.45 -4.59
C THR A 36 12.93 6.87 -4.70
N GLU A 37 12.49 7.79 -3.82
CA GLU A 37 12.96 9.19 -3.80
C GLU A 37 14.40 9.32 -3.31
N ALA A 38 14.85 8.42 -2.42
CA ALA A 38 16.24 8.37 -1.99
C ALA A 38 17.16 7.93 -3.15
N ALA A 39 16.86 6.79 -3.78
CA ALA A 39 17.65 6.24 -4.89
C ALA A 39 17.74 7.23 -6.07
N TYR A 40 16.62 7.88 -6.42
CA TYR A 40 16.60 8.88 -7.47
C TYR A 40 17.54 10.07 -7.17
N ARG A 41 17.54 10.58 -5.94
CA ARG A 41 18.41 11.69 -5.53
C ARG A 41 19.89 11.33 -5.54
N GLU A 42 20.21 10.06 -5.30
CA GLU A 42 21.58 9.52 -5.33
C GLU A 42 22.07 9.22 -6.75
N GLY A 43 21.18 9.28 -7.75
CA GLY A 43 21.49 8.94 -9.14
C GLY A 43 21.54 7.43 -9.40
N ASP A 44 21.05 6.61 -8.45
CA ASP A 44 20.91 5.17 -8.61
C ASP A 44 19.55 4.83 -9.24
N TYR A 45 19.46 5.08 -10.54
CA TYR A 45 18.23 4.88 -11.32
C TYR A 45 17.77 3.41 -11.40
N PRO A 46 18.66 2.41 -11.50
CA PRO A 46 18.26 1.00 -11.35
C PRO A 46 17.54 0.72 -10.03
N THR A 47 18.12 1.11 -8.89
CA THR A 47 17.49 0.92 -7.57
C THR A 47 16.19 1.72 -7.44
N CYS A 48 16.11 2.90 -8.08
CA CYS A 48 14.88 3.67 -8.16
C CYS A 48 13.76 2.89 -8.87
N LEU A 49 14.04 2.23 -10.00
CA LEU A 49 13.05 1.39 -10.69
C LEU A 49 12.66 0.15 -9.88
N GLU A 50 13.61 -0.51 -9.21
CA GLU A 50 13.30 -1.62 -8.31
C GLU A 50 12.37 -1.19 -7.19
N SER A 51 12.63 -0.01 -6.60
CA SER A 51 11.79 0.57 -5.56
C SER A 51 10.40 0.97 -6.09
N CYS A 52 10.30 1.46 -7.33
CA CYS A 52 9.02 1.71 -8.01
C CYS A 52 8.21 0.41 -8.18
N ALA A 53 8.87 -0.69 -8.54
CA ALA A 53 8.21 -1.99 -8.66
C ALA A 53 7.69 -2.48 -7.30
N VAL A 54 8.46 -2.30 -6.22
CA VAL A 54 8.02 -2.60 -4.85
C VAL A 54 6.80 -1.75 -4.47
N ALA A 55 6.79 -0.46 -4.80
CA ALA A 55 5.68 0.44 -4.52
C ALA A 55 4.40 0.01 -5.25
N LEU A 56 4.46 -0.26 -6.55
CA LEU A 56 3.29 -0.70 -7.34
C LEU A 56 2.74 -2.05 -6.85
N ARG A 57 3.63 -2.99 -6.48
CA ARG A 57 3.24 -4.25 -5.84
C ARG A 57 2.48 -4.00 -4.53
N ALA A 58 3.01 -3.13 -3.66
CA ALA A 58 2.39 -2.80 -2.39
C ALA A 58 1.04 -2.09 -2.57
N ILE A 59 0.92 -1.22 -3.58
CA ILE A 59 -0.35 -0.55 -3.94
C ILE A 59 -1.40 -1.57 -4.38
N ALA A 60 -1.04 -2.48 -5.29
CA ALA A 60 -1.94 -3.54 -5.75
C ALA A 60 -2.38 -4.43 -4.57
N TYR A 61 -1.47 -4.74 -3.66
CA TYR A 61 -1.78 -5.51 -2.45
C TYR A 61 -2.74 -4.75 -1.51
N CYS A 62 -2.55 -3.44 -1.31
CA CYS A 62 -3.49 -2.63 -0.51
C CYS A 62 -4.92 -2.73 -1.05
N HIS A 63 -5.09 -2.66 -2.37
CA HIS A 63 -6.40 -2.79 -3.01
C HIS A 63 -7.00 -4.20 -2.81
N GLN A 64 -6.18 -5.24 -2.93
CA GLN A 64 -6.62 -6.62 -2.64
C GLN A 64 -7.07 -6.78 -1.19
N VAL A 65 -6.33 -6.24 -0.22
CA VAL A 65 -6.72 -6.26 1.19
C VAL A 65 -8.04 -5.51 1.40
N GLY A 66 -8.20 -4.33 0.80
CA GLY A 66 -9.45 -3.55 0.85
C GLY A 66 -10.66 -4.30 0.28
N THR A 67 -10.45 -5.21 -0.67
CA THR A 67 -11.49 -6.04 -1.29
C THR A 67 -11.68 -7.41 -0.64
N GLY A 68 -10.95 -7.73 0.44
CA GLY A 68 -11.15 -8.97 1.21
C GLY A 68 -10.06 -10.01 1.12
N TYR A 69 -8.92 -9.72 0.49
CA TYR A 69 -7.80 -10.66 0.43
C TYR A 69 -7.14 -10.84 1.80
N VAL A 70 -6.90 -12.10 2.19
CA VAL A 70 -6.38 -12.50 3.51
C VAL A 70 -5.01 -13.21 3.44
N GLY A 71 -4.45 -13.42 2.24
CA GLY A 71 -3.12 -14.03 2.09
C GLY A 71 -1.98 -13.04 2.34
N GLN A 72 -0.75 -13.53 2.54
CA GLN A 72 0.42 -12.66 2.74
C GLN A 72 0.97 -12.12 1.40
N PRO A 73 1.74 -11.01 1.38
CA PRO A 73 2.34 -10.48 0.16
C PRO A 73 3.30 -11.47 -0.54
N GLY A 74 3.91 -12.40 0.21
CA GLY A 74 4.81 -13.43 -0.34
C GLY A 74 4.09 -14.68 -0.83
N HIS A 75 2.76 -14.77 -0.70
CA HIS A 75 2.00 -15.92 -1.16
C HIS A 75 1.93 -15.99 -2.68
N VAL A 76 1.95 -17.21 -3.23
CA VAL A 76 1.93 -17.44 -4.69
C VAL A 76 0.66 -16.87 -5.33
N GLU A 77 -0.46 -16.88 -4.62
CA GLU A 77 -1.73 -16.31 -5.08
C GLU A 77 -1.60 -14.81 -5.37
N HIS A 78 -0.91 -14.05 -4.52
CA HIS A 78 -0.66 -12.63 -4.75
C HIS A 78 0.16 -12.43 -6.03
N HIS A 79 1.22 -13.22 -6.22
CA HIS A 79 2.04 -13.15 -7.43
C HIS A 79 1.26 -13.49 -8.71
N LEU A 80 0.35 -14.47 -8.64
CA LEU A 80 -0.54 -14.80 -9.75
C LEU A 80 -1.48 -13.64 -10.07
N HIS A 81 -2.05 -12.97 -9.04
CA HIS A 81 -2.85 -11.77 -9.27
C HIS A 81 -2.01 -10.66 -9.92
N LEU A 82 -0.80 -10.37 -9.43
CA LEU A 82 0.07 -9.37 -10.05
C LEU A 82 0.39 -9.69 -11.52
N ALA A 83 0.48 -10.98 -11.87
CA ALA A 83 0.80 -11.41 -13.23
C ALA A 83 -0.41 -11.36 -14.18
N LEU A 84 -1.62 -11.62 -13.67
CA LEU A 84 -2.80 -11.89 -14.50
C LEU A 84 -3.93 -10.86 -14.37
N ASP A 85 -3.98 -10.10 -13.28
CA ASP A 85 -5.07 -9.17 -13.01
C ASP A 85 -4.94 -7.88 -13.84
N ASP A 86 -6.10 -7.27 -14.13
CA ASP A 86 -6.28 -6.03 -14.85
C ASP A 86 -6.35 -4.81 -13.93
N PHE A 87 -6.03 -4.97 -12.65
CA PHE A 87 -5.89 -3.83 -11.76
C PHE A 87 -4.80 -2.87 -12.29
N PRO A 88 -5.07 -1.54 -12.37
CA PRO A 88 -4.16 -0.59 -13.02
C PRO A 88 -2.72 -0.64 -12.50
N ALA A 89 -2.51 -0.74 -11.18
CA ALA A 89 -1.16 -0.82 -10.61
C ALA A 89 -0.43 -2.12 -10.99
N SER A 90 -1.16 -3.23 -11.16
CA SER A 90 -0.59 -4.51 -11.61
C SER A 90 -0.17 -4.43 -13.09
N ARG A 91 -0.94 -3.76 -13.95
CA ARG A 91 -0.51 -3.48 -15.34
C ARG A 91 0.73 -2.60 -15.37
N ALA A 92 0.70 -1.47 -14.64
CA ALA A 92 1.84 -0.57 -14.54
C ALA A 92 3.12 -1.29 -14.08
N LEU A 93 3.01 -2.18 -13.09
CA LEU A 93 4.13 -3.00 -12.62
C LEU A 93 4.72 -3.86 -13.74
N ARG A 94 3.88 -4.51 -14.55
CA ARG A 94 4.33 -5.37 -15.65
C ARG A 94 4.95 -4.58 -16.81
N GLU A 95 4.58 -3.31 -16.94
CA GLU A 95 5.06 -2.39 -17.99
C GLU A 95 6.32 -1.62 -17.60
N LEU A 96 6.78 -1.73 -16.34
CA LEU A 96 8.02 -1.09 -15.91
C LEU A 96 9.23 -1.58 -16.73
N PRO A 97 10.16 -0.68 -17.09
CA PRO A 97 11.40 -1.09 -17.72
C PRO A 97 12.26 -1.93 -16.79
N LEU A 98 13.15 -2.76 -17.36
CA LEU A 98 14.07 -3.56 -16.58
C LEU A 98 15.09 -2.66 -15.85
N PRO A 99 15.38 -2.90 -14.56
CA PRO A 99 16.29 -2.06 -13.79
C PRO A 99 17.72 -1.93 -14.33
N PRO A 100 18.38 -3.01 -14.80
CA PRO A 100 19.77 -2.90 -15.24
C PRO A 100 19.94 -1.95 -16.43
N GLY A 101 20.76 -0.91 -16.24
CA GLY A 101 21.02 0.10 -17.27
C GLY A 101 19.96 1.19 -17.39
N ALA A 102 19.03 1.27 -16.44
CA ALA A 102 17.99 2.28 -16.42
C ALA A 102 18.55 3.71 -16.46
N SER A 103 17.93 4.52 -17.29
CA SER A 103 18.20 5.95 -17.42
C SER A 103 17.43 6.77 -16.40
N ARG A 104 17.89 8.01 -16.21
CA ARG A 104 17.18 9.02 -15.42
C ARG A 104 15.74 9.25 -15.90
N GLU A 105 15.55 9.29 -17.22
CA GLU A 105 14.22 9.55 -17.82
C GLU A 105 13.25 8.39 -17.54
N GLU A 106 13.73 7.15 -17.60
CA GLU A 106 12.94 5.97 -17.24
C GLU A 106 12.56 5.98 -15.76
N ALA A 107 13.49 6.34 -14.87
CA ALA A 107 13.21 6.50 -13.45
C ALA A 107 12.18 7.61 -13.19
N GLU A 108 12.30 8.78 -13.83
CA GLU A 108 11.32 9.87 -13.72
C GLU A 108 9.91 9.43 -14.15
N LYS A 109 9.81 8.72 -15.27
CA LYS A 109 8.54 8.18 -15.78
C LYS A 109 7.93 7.16 -14.81
N ALA A 110 8.73 6.23 -14.29
CA ALA A 110 8.26 5.24 -13.33
C ALA A 110 7.80 5.89 -12.02
N MET A 111 8.53 6.89 -11.52
CA MET A 111 8.14 7.67 -10.34
C MET A 111 6.81 8.40 -10.55
N ALA A 112 6.59 8.97 -11.73
CA ALA A 112 5.32 9.63 -12.04
C ALA A 112 4.14 8.66 -12.01
N VAL A 113 4.33 7.44 -12.56
CA VAL A 113 3.32 6.37 -12.51
C VAL A 113 3.03 5.93 -11.07
N VAL A 114 4.06 5.73 -10.24
CA VAL A 114 3.88 5.40 -8.82
C VAL A 114 3.08 6.48 -8.10
N ARG A 115 3.39 7.76 -8.34
CA ARG A 115 2.68 8.90 -7.72
C ARG A 115 1.21 8.93 -8.11
N GLU A 116 0.89 8.72 -9.39
CA GLU A 116 -0.50 8.65 -9.86
C GLU A 116 -1.27 7.56 -9.12
N HIS A 117 -0.70 6.35 -9.02
CA HIS A 117 -1.35 5.25 -8.32
C HIS A 117 -1.44 5.45 -6.80
N ASP A 118 -0.44 6.07 -6.17
CA ASP A 118 -0.48 6.43 -4.76
C ASP A 118 -1.54 7.50 -4.46
N GLU A 119 -1.72 8.49 -5.34
CA GLU A 119 -2.79 9.48 -5.22
C GLU A 119 -4.18 8.84 -5.29
N LEU A 120 -4.39 7.91 -6.24
CA LEU A 120 -5.63 7.14 -6.35
C LEU A 120 -5.86 6.30 -5.08
N LEU A 121 -4.84 5.58 -4.62
CA LEU A 121 -4.95 4.76 -3.42
C LEU A 121 -5.28 5.61 -2.19
N ARG A 122 -4.64 6.78 -2.02
CA ARG A 122 -4.95 7.71 -0.92
C ARG A 122 -6.39 8.19 -0.92
N ALA A 123 -7.01 8.35 -2.09
CA ALA A 123 -8.41 8.71 -2.21
C ALA A 123 -9.37 7.56 -1.85
N GLU A 124 -8.91 6.31 -1.95
CA GLU A 124 -9.67 5.10 -1.57
C GLU A 124 -9.48 4.70 -0.10
N LEU A 125 -8.44 5.18 0.57
CA LEU A 125 -8.18 4.84 1.97
C LEU A 125 -9.34 5.32 2.86
N PRO A 126 -9.79 4.48 3.79
CA PRO A 126 -10.93 4.82 4.65
C PRO A 126 -10.61 5.82 5.75
N LEU A 127 -9.33 6.12 5.94
CA LEU A 127 -8.82 7.07 6.92
C LEU A 127 -7.53 7.70 6.40
N THR A 128 -7.31 8.97 6.74
CA THR A 128 -6.06 9.65 6.42
C THR A 128 -4.92 9.00 7.21
N VAL A 129 -4.01 8.34 6.51
CA VAL A 129 -2.80 7.77 7.10
C VAL A 129 -1.71 8.86 7.09
N PRO A 130 -1.30 9.38 8.26
CA PRO A 130 -0.21 10.36 8.33
C PRO A 130 1.11 9.74 7.85
N LEU A 131 2.04 10.58 7.41
CA LEU A 131 3.37 10.14 7.00
C LEU A 131 4.12 9.50 8.17
N ILE A 132 4.68 8.31 7.97
CA ILE A 132 5.22 7.44 9.03
C ILE A 132 6.71 7.62 9.25
N ARG A 133 7.43 8.07 8.23
CA ARG A 133 8.85 8.39 8.33
C ARG A 133 9.09 9.86 8.07
N THR A 134 9.40 10.57 9.14
CA THR A 134 10.22 11.78 9.05
C THR A 134 11.67 11.37 9.28
N ALA A 135 12.63 12.18 8.82
CA ALA A 135 14.06 11.97 9.12
C ALA A 135 14.37 11.87 10.63
N ASN A 136 13.42 12.25 11.49
CA ASN A 136 13.52 12.26 12.95
C ASN A 136 12.86 11.06 13.65
N GLY A 137 12.40 10.03 12.92
CA GLY A 137 12.01 8.74 13.52
C GLY A 137 10.72 8.74 14.35
N TYR A 138 9.77 9.63 14.07
CA TYR A 138 8.47 9.61 14.74
C TYR A 138 7.51 8.63 14.04
N PHE A 139 6.94 7.66 14.78
CA PHE A 139 6.03 6.62 14.27
C PHE A 139 4.56 6.81 14.73
N PRO A 140 3.79 7.75 14.14
CA PRO A 140 2.36 7.90 14.38
C PRO A 140 1.53 6.62 14.17
N THR A 141 2.01 5.69 13.35
CA THR A 141 1.33 4.42 13.04
C THR A 141 1.17 3.48 14.21
N VAL A 142 2.10 3.46 15.16
CA VAL A 142 1.94 2.66 16.38
C VAL A 142 0.72 3.15 17.17
N ARG A 143 0.46 4.46 17.16
CA ARG A 143 -0.72 5.03 17.82
C ARG A 143 -2.01 4.75 17.04
N ILE A 144 -1.95 4.72 15.70
CA ILE A 144 -3.10 4.36 14.87
C ILE A 144 -3.44 2.88 15.01
N ALA A 145 -2.44 1.99 14.99
CA ALA A 145 -2.62 0.57 15.27
C ALA A 145 -3.20 0.37 16.67
N GLY A 146 -2.66 1.05 17.69
CA GLY A 146 -3.22 1.02 19.05
C GLY A 146 -4.68 1.49 19.12
N ALA A 147 -5.02 2.60 18.47
CA ALA A 147 -6.40 3.10 18.44
C ALA A 147 -7.35 2.17 17.67
N LEU A 148 -6.88 1.51 16.62
CA LEU A 148 -7.66 0.51 15.88
C LEU A 148 -7.86 -0.78 16.69
N GLU A 149 -6.86 -1.20 17.46
CA GLU A 149 -6.98 -2.33 18.40
C GLU A 149 -7.99 -2.06 19.50
N GLU A 150 -7.92 -0.87 20.13
CA GLU A 150 -8.90 -0.43 21.13
C GLU A 150 -10.32 -0.42 20.54
N LEU A 151 -10.51 0.15 19.36
CA LEU A 151 -11.81 0.19 18.69
C LEU A 151 -12.32 -1.21 18.34
N ARG A 152 -11.45 -2.14 17.91
CA ARG A 152 -11.85 -3.53 17.64
C ARG A 152 -12.29 -4.24 18.90
N ALA A 153 -11.54 -4.07 20.00
CA ALA A 153 -11.87 -4.66 21.28
C ALA A 153 -13.23 -4.16 21.81
N ASP A 154 -13.49 -2.85 21.71
CA ASP A 154 -14.77 -2.22 22.09
C ASP A 154 -15.97 -2.76 21.29
N HIS A 155 -15.71 -3.25 20.07
CA HIS A 155 -16.72 -3.83 19.19
C HIS A 155 -16.73 -5.38 19.18
N GLY A 156 -16.03 -6.02 20.14
CA GLY A 156 -16.02 -7.48 20.29
C GLY A 156 -15.25 -8.24 19.21
N LEU A 157 -14.41 -7.54 18.45
CA LEU A 157 -13.51 -8.14 17.47
C LEU A 157 -12.18 -8.50 18.13
N GLY A 158 -11.59 -9.62 17.71
CA GLY A 158 -10.25 -10.02 18.14
C GLY A 158 -9.15 -9.06 17.67
N PRO A 159 -7.92 -9.18 18.17
CA PRO A 159 -6.83 -8.34 17.73
C PRO A 159 -6.53 -8.52 16.23
N VAL A 160 -5.98 -7.50 15.58
CA VAL A 160 -5.45 -7.64 14.23
C VAL A 160 -4.16 -8.46 14.32
N ASN A 161 -4.04 -9.47 13.47
CA ASN A 161 -2.77 -10.16 13.31
C ASN A 161 -1.85 -9.31 12.43
N TRP A 162 -1.13 -8.37 13.01
CA TRP A 162 -0.21 -7.48 12.29
C TRP A 162 0.92 -8.26 11.58
N ASP A 163 1.32 -9.41 12.12
CA ASP A 163 2.32 -10.33 11.56
C ASP A 163 1.81 -11.09 10.33
N GLN A 164 0.48 -11.12 10.09
CA GLN A 164 -0.08 -11.78 8.92
C GLN A 164 0.37 -11.15 7.61
N TRP A 165 1.03 -10.01 7.65
CA TRP A 165 1.47 -9.29 6.47
C TRP A 165 2.98 -9.33 6.22
N GLY A 166 3.74 -10.05 7.05
CA GLY A 166 5.13 -10.42 6.79
C GLY A 166 6.09 -9.26 6.51
N ILE A 167 5.86 -8.10 7.14
CA ILE A 167 6.70 -6.88 7.02
C ILE A 167 7.92 -7.00 7.92
#